data_AF-A0A321LHH0-F1
#
_entry.id   AF-A0A321LHH0-F1
#
_cell.length_a   1.000
_cell.length_b   1.000
_cell.length_c   1.000
_cell.angle_alpha   90.00
_cell.angle_beta   90.00
_cell.angle_gamma   90.00
#
_symmetry.space_group_name_H-M   'P 1'
#
loop_
_entity.id
_entity.type
_entity.pdbx_description
1 polymer ?
#
loop_
_entity_poly.entity_id
_entity_poly.type
_entity_poly.pdbx_seq_one_letter_code
_entity_poly.pdbx_strand_id
1 'polypeptide(L)'
;MNQELPESANGDQIGFESMQSVITNVENYCACEERRIRLRNEAEILALRAEFSGLLIEERNCEDRLWHAPRPTERKNRRLRAAYHWCVTIFLTIAGFIFAVLAFEPFDLGWKGYLYALGIAIVVPFLVEKIIERWRAERLLRWIAGLAGAAALLSVVVLAAVRGNLFAEAFKSSTPVVVIEDEPSAPEAQNTFYEQNVPLLRLVMMLLAFAMDLGAGLALHDAWRPASDSGENWVELQKALQVVRGRMTELVYQITALQNEPAVFAARFWRNFYRAALTHNVRSAMTKLLLTVVVLLPLFHADAVAAERITLVMAVDLTQSLANRGPDQKTDFQKNVESVTQTLAQIPAGCRVEIMGITDRSFAQPYVLLRAQIADDPGHFGERLQAARRELVRTWKKRSQNLLPAFPFTDIFGVLFVASQTFEQSPESSRKVLIILSDMRHHTPDVDLESPRLVPEFEKFQKKGKLMLPNLKGVEVYVLGVDGTGKEIAYWLSLEKFWNGYFAAAGATLKSYTALRSIPQITK
;
A
#
# COMPACT_ATOMS: atom_id res chain seq x y z
N MET A 1 71.33 -31.99 -99.80
CA MET A 1 71.24 -32.94 -98.67
C MET A 1 71.02 -32.10 -97.42
N ASN A 2 69.91 -32.34 -96.72
CA ASN A 2 69.38 -31.57 -95.58
C ASN A 2 70.30 -31.58 -94.35
N GLN A 3 70.23 -30.50 -93.55
CA GLN A 3 70.06 -30.44 -92.07
C GLN A 3 70.57 -29.08 -91.55
N GLU A 4 69.68 -28.15 -91.19
CA GLU A 4 69.00 -27.95 -89.88
C GLU A 4 69.77 -27.00 -88.93
N LEU A 5 69.15 -25.83 -88.68
CA LEU A 5 69.48 -24.82 -87.67
C LEU A 5 69.08 -25.31 -86.27
N PRO A 6 69.68 -24.73 -85.19
CA PRO A 6 68.85 -24.38 -84.05
C PRO A 6 69.00 -22.93 -83.58
N GLU A 7 67.83 -22.32 -83.42
CA GLU A 7 67.50 -21.06 -82.75
C GLU A 7 67.32 -21.24 -81.22
N SER A 8 67.41 -20.11 -80.51
CA SER A 8 66.75 -19.77 -79.24
C SER A 8 67.13 -20.52 -77.95
N ALA A 9 68.12 -19.99 -77.21
CA ALA A 9 68.32 -20.32 -75.78
C ALA A 9 68.94 -19.19 -74.91
N ASN A 10 69.04 -17.94 -75.40
CA ASN A 10 69.76 -16.86 -74.68
C ASN A 10 68.88 -15.75 -74.07
N GLY A 11 67.56 -15.77 -74.23
CA GLY A 11 66.67 -14.70 -73.75
C GLY A 11 66.30 -14.80 -72.26
N ASP A 12 65.86 -15.98 -71.83
CA ASP A 12 65.28 -16.16 -70.48
C ASP A 12 66.33 -16.14 -69.36
N GLN A 13 67.55 -16.61 -69.64
CA GLN A 13 68.62 -16.65 -68.65
C GLN A 13 69.15 -15.23 -68.33
N ILE A 14 69.18 -14.35 -69.32
CA ILE A 14 69.56 -12.92 -69.15
C ILE A 14 68.48 -12.16 -68.38
N GLY A 15 67.20 -12.48 -68.59
CA GLY A 15 66.08 -11.86 -67.86
C GLY A 15 66.06 -12.21 -66.37
N PHE A 16 66.34 -13.47 -66.03
CA PHE A 16 66.37 -13.94 -64.64
C PHE A 16 67.59 -13.38 -63.89
N GLU A 17 68.77 -13.38 -64.51
CA GLU A 17 69.99 -12.80 -63.93
C GLU A 17 69.86 -11.28 -63.74
N SER A 18 69.21 -10.58 -64.67
CA SER A 18 68.96 -9.13 -64.55
C SER A 18 67.98 -8.81 -63.42
N MET A 19 66.90 -9.59 -63.27
CA MET A 19 65.92 -9.41 -62.20
C MET A 19 66.52 -9.70 -60.82
N GLN A 20 67.35 -10.74 -60.73
CA GLN A 20 68.02 -11.12 -59.48
C GLN A 20 69.06 -10.07 -59.08
N SER A 21 69.80 -9.50 -60.04
CA SER A 21 70.71 -8.36 -59.81
C SER A 21 69.96 -7.12 -59.31
N VAL A 22 68.78 -6.81 -59.87
CA VAL A 22 67.95 -5.69 -59.42
C VAL A 22 67.44 -5.92 -57.99
N ILE A 23 66.98 -7.13 -57.65
CA ILE A 23 66.53 -7.46 -56.29
C ILE A 23 67.69 -7.31 -55.29
N THR A 24 68.87 -7.85 -55.59
CA THR A 24 70.04 -7.74 -54.70
C THR A 24 70.49 -6.29 -54.50
N ASN A 25 70.44 -5.47 -55.56
CA ASN A 25 70.76 -4.04 -55.44
C ASN A 25 69.72 -3.26 -54.62
N VAL A 26 68.44 -3.62 -54.75
CA VAL A 26 67.33 -3.05 -53.96
C VAL A 26 67.42 -3.47 -52.48
N GLU A 27 67.83 -4.71 -52.19
CA GLU A 27 68.11 -5.20 -50.83
C GLU A 27 69.25 -4.43 -50.17
N ASN A 28 70.37 -4.26 -50.88
CA ASN A 28 71.53 -3.50 -50.38
C ASN A 28 71.18 -2.03 -50.11
N TYR A 29 70.37 -1.42 -50.99
CA TYR A 29 69.87 -0.06 -50.79
C TYR A 29 68.97 0.04 -49.56
N CYS A 30 68.02 -0.89 -49.41
CA CYS A 30 67.12 -0.92 -48.26
C CYS A 30 67.88 -1.08 -46.93
N ALA A 31 68.88 -1.97 -46.89
CA ALA A 31 69.69 -2.19 -45.69
C ALA A 31 70.54 -0.96 -45.32
N CYS A 32 71.05 -0.23 -46.31
CA CYS A 32 71.81 0.99 -46.10
C CYS A 32 70.94 2.13 -45.52
N GLU A 33 69.75 2.35 -46.10
CA GLU A 33 68.82 3.38 -45.63
C GLU A 33 68.21 3.02 -44.26
N GLU A 34 67.93 1.74 -43.99
CA GLU A 34 67.51 1.30 -42.66
C GLU A 34 68.56 1.68 -41.59
N ARG A 35 69.85 1.46 -41.88
CA ARG A 35 70.94 1.81 -40.98
C ARG A 35 71.05 3.32 -40.78
N ARG A 36 70.84 4.11 -41.83
CA ARG A 36 70.87 5.58 -41.76
C ARG A 36 69.74 6.13 -40.89
N ILE A 37 68.51 5.65 -41.09
CA ILE A 37 67.34 6.07 -40.29
C ILE A 37 67.57 5.70 -38.82
N ARG A 38 68.09 4.49 -38.54
CA ARG A 38 68.40 4.05 -37.18
C ARG A 38 69.39 4.95 -36.46
N LEU A 39 70.50 5.30 -37.11
CA LEU A 39 71.53 6.17 -36.52
C LEU A 39 71.04 7.61 -36.30
N ARG A 40 70.20 8.13 -37.20
CA ARG A 40 69.58 9.45 -37.03
C ARG A 40 68.65 9.50 -35.83
N ASN A 41 67.85 8.45 -35.64
CA ASN A 41 66.81 8.40 -34.61
C ASN A 41 67.38 8.12 -33.20
N GLU A 42 68.61 7.62 -33.09
CA GLU A 42 69.22 7.22 -31.82
C GLU A 42 69.34 8.39 -30.82
N ALA A 43 69.77 9.56 -31.29
CA ALA A 43 69.91 10.75 -30.45
C ALA A 43 68.55 11.25 -29.90
N GLU A 44 67.51 11.21 -30.75
CA GLU A 44 66.17 11.63 -30.36
C GLU A 44 65.51 10.63 -29.40
N ILE A 45 65.70 9.33 -29.64
CA ILE A 45 65.25 8.27 -28.73
C ILE A 45 65.88 8.42 -27.35
N LEU A 46 67.18 8.74 -27.27
CA LEU A 46 67.87 8.96 -26.00
C LEU A 46 67.31 10.19 -25.24
N ALA A 47 67.04 11.29 -25.94
CA ALA A 47 66.44 12.48 -25.33
C ALA A 47 65.04 12.20 -24.77
N LEU A 48 64.18 11.51 -25.54
CA LEU A 48 62.83 11.15 -25.09
C LEU A 48 62.84 10.16 -23.91
N ARG A 49 63.81 9.24 -23.86
CA ARG A 49 63.99 8.32 -22.72
C ARG A 49 64.40 9.06 -21.45
N ALA A 50 65.22 10.11 -21.56
CA ALA A 50 65.58 10.94 -20.42
C ALA A 50 64.35 11.69 -19.86
N GLU A 51 63.52 12.30 -20.72
CA GLU A 51 62.27 12.96 -20.30
C GLU A 51 61.31 11.96 -19.63
N PHE A 52 61.16 10.76 -20.22
CA PHE A 52 60.34 9.69 -19.66
C PHE A 52 60.80 9.27 -18.25
N SER A 53 62.11 9.18 -18.04
CA SER A 53 62.67 8.85 -16.72
C SER A 53 62.39 9.92 -15.65
N GLY A 54 62.33 11.20 -16.04
CA GLY A 54 61.94 12.29 -15.14
C GLY A 54 60.46 12.20 -14.73
N LEU A 55 59.58 11.93 -15.70
CA LEU A 55 58.15 11.77 -15.44
C LEU A 55 57.82 10.55 -14.57
N LEU A 56 58.62 9.47 -14.63
CA LEU A 56 58.48 8.32 -13.73
C LEU A 56 58.68 8.69 -12.25
N ILE A 57 59.57 9.65 -11.96
CA ILE A 57 59.81 10.12 -10.60
C ILE A 57 58.62 10.98 -10.13
N GLU A 58 58.11 11.84 -11.01
CA GLU A 58 56.92 12.66 -10.73
C GLU A 58 55.67 11.81 -10.54
N GLU A 59 55.51 10.74 -11.32
CA GLU A 59 54.43 9.76 -11.17
C GLU A 59 54.44 9.14 -9.77
N ARG A 60 55.59 8.61 -9.34
CA ARG A 60 55.75 8.02 -7.99
C ARG A 60 55.46 9.03 -6.88
N ASN A 61 55.96 10.25 -7.01
CA ASN A 61 55.69 11.31 -6.03
C ASN A 61 54.19 11.66 -5.97
N CYS A 62 53.50 11.66 -7.11
CA CYS A 62 52.05 11.87 -7.14
C CYS A 62 51.27 10.69 -6.56
N GLU A 63 51.69 9.45 -6.83
CA GLU A 63 51.09 8.24 -6.26
C GLU A 63 51.24 8.18 -4.74
N ASP A 64 52.44 8.47 -4.22
CA ASP A 64 52.70 8.50 -2.78
C ASP A 64 51.83 9.54 -2.07
N ARG A 65 51.69 10.74 -2.64
CA ARG A 65 50.80 11.78 -2.09
C ARG A 65 49.33 11.38 -2.18
N LEU A 66 48.93 10.73 -3.28
CA LEU A 66 47.56 10.24 -3.48
C LEU A 66 47.20 9.11 -2.50
N TRP A 67 48.18 8.30 -2.09
CA TRP A 67 48.01 7.27 -1.07
C TRP A 67 47.72 7.84 0.32
N HIS A 68 48.35 8.97 0.66
CA HIS A 68 48.20 9.63 1.96
C HIS A 68 47.03 10.63 2.00
N ALA A 69 46.51 11.06 0.84
CA ALA A 69 45.39 11.99 0.76
C ALA A 69 44.04 11.30 1.08
N PRO A 70 43.17 11.92 1.91
CA PRO A 70 41.87 11.37 2.23
C PRO A 70 41.00 11.28 0.98
N ARG A 71 40.46 10.08 0.72
CA ARG A 71 39.66 9.79 -0.48
C ARG A 71 38.45 10.73 -0.60
N PRO A 72 38.02 11.08 -1.82
CA PRO A 72 36.91 12.03 -2.04
C PRO A 72 35.57 11.53 -1.48
N THR A 73 35.38 10.21 -1.37
CA THR A 73 34.22 9.60 -0.72
C THR A 73 34.15 9.92 0.76
N GLU A 74 35.29 10.03 1.45
CA GLU A 74 35.35 10.36 2.87
C GLU A 74 35.03 11.84 3.14
N ARG A 75 35.44 12.76 2.26
CA ARG A 75 35.06 14.18 2.36
C ARG A 75 33.56 14.38 2.16
N LYS A 76 32.97 13.71 1.16
CA LYS A 76 31.50 13.72 0.95
C LYS A 76 30.78 13.16 2.16
N ASN A 77 31.22 12.01 2.68
CA ASN A 77 30.61 11.40 3.87
C ASN A 77 30.75 12.27 5.12
N ARG A 78 31.86 13.00 5.29
CA ARG A 78 32.05 13.93 6.42
C ARG A 78 31.15 15.17 6.32
N ARG A 79 31.02 15.77 5.13
CA ARG A 79 30.07 16.87 4.90
C ARG A 79 28.62 16.42 5.09
N LEU A 80 28.27 15.22 4.62
CA LEU A 80 26.95 14.64 4.83
C LEU A 80 26.68 14.37 6.32
N ARG A 81 27.67 13.91 7.10
CA ARG A 81 27.54 13.75 8.56
C ARG A 81 27.36 15.09 9.27
N ALA A 82 28.19 16.09 8.96
CA ALA A 82 28.04 17.42 9.54
C ALA A 82 26.68 18.05 9.18
N ALA A 83 26.26 17.94 7.92
CA ALA A 83 24.93 18.38 7.47
C ALA A 83 23.81 17.62 8.17
N TYR A 84 23.96 16.31 8.36
CA TYR A 84 23.01 15.49 9.13
C TYR A 84 22.89 15.99 10.57
N HIS A 85 24.01 16.22 11.27
CA HIS A 85 23.98 16.74 12.64
C HIS A 85 23.37 18.15 12.72
N TRP A 86 23.67 19.05 11.77
CA TRP A 86 23.00 20.35 11.65
C TRP A 86 21.50 20.23 11.45
N CYS A 87 21.06 19.33 10.56
CA CYS A 87 19.63 19.06 10.34
C CYS A 87 18.96 18.55 11.63
N VAL A 88 19.60 17.62 12.34
CA VAL A 88 19.09 17.09 13.61
C VAL A 88 19.00 18.19 14.66
N THR A 89 20.01 19.04 14.80
CA THR A 89 19.99 20.17 15.73
C THR A 89 18.86 21.14 15.42
N ILE A 90 18.70 21.54 14.16
CA ILE A 90 17.62 22.44 13.74
C ILE A 90 16.26 21.82 14.06
N PHE A 91 16.08 20.53 13.71
CA PHE A 91 14.83 19.83 13.96
C PHE A 91 14.49 19.75 15.45
N LEU A 92 15.45 19.34 16.29
CA LEU A 92 15.24 19.25 17.74
C LEU A 92 15.02 20.61 18.39
N THR A 93 15.67 21.67 17.90
CA THR A 93 15.47 23.05 18.37
C THR A 93 14.06 23.55 18.02
N ILE A 94 13.57 23.28 16.81
CA ILE A 94 12.19 23.61 16.41
C ILE A 94 11.18 22.81 17.23
N ALA A 95 11.44 21.52 17.45
CA ALA A 95 10.57 20.68 18.28
C ALA A 95 10.52 21.20 19.73
N GLY A 96 11.68 21.52 20.33
CA GLY A 96 11.76 22.14 21.66
C GLY A 96 11.01 23.47 21.74
N PHE A 97 11.12 24.32 20.70
CA PHE A 97 10.36 25.56 20.59
C PHE A 97 8.84 25.31 20.57
N ILE A 98 8.36 24.41 19.72
CA ILE A 98 6.93 24.07 19.64
C ILE A 98 6.43 23.53 20.98
N PHE A 99 7.19 22.65 21.63
CA PHE A 99 6.85 22.11 22.94
C PHE A 99 6.78 23.19 24.02
N ALA A 100 7.71 24.15 24.02
CA ALA A 100 7.67 25.28 24.94
C ALA A 100 6.47 26.20 24.66
N VAL A 101 6.09 26.43 23.40
CA VAL A 101 4.88 27.18 23.04
C VAL A 101 3.62 26.49 23.57
N LEU A 102 3.48 25.18 23.34
CA LEU A 102 2.34 24.40 23.85
C LEU A 102 2.28 24.39 25.38
N ALA A 103 3.44 24.38 26.06
CA ALA A 103 3.49 24.47 27.51
C ALA A 103 3.07 25.86 28.04
N PHE A 104 3.29 26.92 27.26
CA PHE A 104 2.92 28.28 27.62
C PHE A 104 1.51 28.71 27.21
N GLU A 105 0.86 27.96 26.31
CA GLU A 105 -0.50 28.23 25.83
C GLU A 105 -1.52 28.45 26.97
N PRO A 106 -1.53 27.66 28.07
CA PRO A 106 -2.50 27.86 29.16
C PRO A 106 -2.31 29.15 29.96
N PHE A 107 -1.19 29.86 29.79
CA PHE A 107 -0.87 31.08 30.54
C PHE A 107 -1.22 32.37 29.78
N ASP A 108 -1.77 32.26 28.56
CA ASP A 108 -2.22 33.40 27.73
C ASP A 108 -1.17 34.52 27.60
N LEU A 109 0.11 34.15 27.51
CA LEU A 109 1.23 35.10 27.42
C LEU A 109 1.27 35.86 26.07
N GLY A 110 0.44 35.47 25.10
CA GLY A 110 0.37 36.05 23.76
C GLY A 110 1.73 36.02 23.05
N TRP A 111 2.07 37.10 22.34
CA TRP A 111 3.34 37.21 21.59
C TRP A 111 4.60 37.06 22.47
N LYS A 112 4.51 37.38 23.78
CA LYS A 112 5.62 37.25 24.73
C LYS A 112 5.96 35.78 25.01
N GLY A 113 4.97 34.89 24.97
CA GLY A 113 5.18 33.45 25.13
C GLY A 113 6.10 32.87 24.06
N TYR A 114 5.95 33.31 22.81
CA TYR A 114 6.83 32.92 21.70
C TYR A 114 8.27 33.39 21.91
N LEU A 115 8.48 34.59 22.47
CA LEU A 115 9.83 35.07 22.78
C LEU A 115 10.51 34.23 23.87
N TYR A 116 9.78 33.86 24.93
CA TYR A 116 10.31 32.99 25.98
C TYR A 116 10.61 31.58 25.46
N ALA A 117 9.70 31.01 24.66
CA ALA A 117 9.91 29.71 24.02
C ALA A 117 11.14 29.70 23.10
N LEU A 118 11.33 30.76 22.30
CA LEU A 118 12.49 30.90 21.42
C LEU A 118 13.79 31.03 22.23
N GLY A 119 13.75 31.82 23.32
CA GLY A 119 14.88 31.97 24.23
C GLY A 119 15.30 30.63 24.83
N ILE A 120 14.37 29.84 25.35
CA ILE A 120 14.65 28.51 25.93
C ILE A 120 15.22 27.57 24.87
N ALA A 121 14.57 27.48 23.71
CA ALA A 121 14.97 26.57 22.63
C ALA A 121 16.39 26.85 22.09
N ILE A 122 16.86 28.09 22.13
CA ILE A 122 18.22 28.45 21.67
C ILE A 122 19.23 28.35 22.81
N VAL A 123 18.90 28.87 24.00
CA VAL A 123 19.85 28.99 25.11
C VAL A 123 20.20 27.62 25.68
N VAL A 124 19.24 26.70 25.81
CA VAL A 124 19.49 25.39 26.44
C VAL A 124 20.46 24.54 25.62
N PRO A 125 20.26 24.30 24.30
CA PRO A 125 21.22 23.54 23.49
C PRO A 125 22.60 24.20 23.43
N PHE A 126 22.66 25.53 23.37
CA PHE A 126 23.91 26.29 23.39
C PHE A 126 24.68 26.10 24.69
N LEU A 127 24.02 26.19 25.85
CA LEU A 127 24.66 25.97 27.15
C LEU A 127 25.18 24.53 27.28
N VAL A 128 24.42 23.55 26.78
CA VAL A 128 24.85 22.14 26.76
C VAL A 128 26.12 21.98 25.90
N GLU A 129 26.16 22.57 24.71
CA GLU A 129 27.34 22.55 23.83
C GLU A 129 28.57 23.19 24.51
N LYS A 130 28.41 24.35 25.16
CA LYS A 130 29.48 25.04 25.88
C LYS A 130 29.99 24.26 27.10
N ILE A 131 29.12 23.56 27.82
CA ILE A 131 29.51 22.67 28.93
C ILE A 131 30.38 21.53 28.41
N ILE A 132 29.96 20.89 27.31
CA ILE A 132 30.69 19.77 26.69
C ILE A 132 32.06 20.26 26.18
N GLU A 133 32.10 21.40 25.49
CA GLU A 133 33.33 21.99 24.96
C GLU A 133 34.34 22.30 26.06
N ARG A 134 33.89 22.88 27.18
CA ARG A 134 34.76 23.30 28.28
C ARG A 134 35.35 22.13 29.07
N TRP A 135 34.63 21.02 29.18
CA TRP A 135 35.05 19.88 30.00
C TRP A 135 35.88 18.85 29.24
N ARG A 136 35.77 18.79 27.90
CA ARG A 136 36.50 17.85 27.00
C ARG A 136 36.55 16.39 27.49
N ALA A 137 35.60 15.99 28.32
CA ALA A 137 35.60 14.68 28.96
C ALA A 137 34.71 13.72 28.16
N GLU A 138 35.31 12.78 27.43
CA GLU A 138 34.56 11.76 26.68
C GLU A 138 33.64 10.90 27.56
N ARG A 139 33.93 10.82 28.87
CA ARG A 139 33.03 10.17 29.84
C ARG A 139 31.75 10.97 30.05
N LEU A 140 31.85 12.29 30.16
CA LEU A 140 30.69 13.18 30.35
C LEU A 140 29.75 13.10 29.12
N LEU A 141 30.32 13.11 27.91
CA LEU A 141 29.55 12.97 26.67
C LEU A 141 28.72 11.67 26.65
N ARG A 142 29.33 10.54 27.04
CA ARG A 142 28.65 9.24 27.13
C ARG A 142 27.54 9.23 28.18
N TRP A 143 27.75 9.86 29.33
CA TRP A 143 26.72 9.97 30.37
C TRP A 143 25.53 10.81 29.93
N ILE A 144 25.77 11.99 29.33
CA ILE A 144 24.70 12.87 28.84
C ILE A 144 23.90 12.19 27.72
N ALA A 145 24.58 11.55 26.77
CA ALA A 145 23.92 10.79 25.71
C ALA A 145 23.10 9.61 26.26
N GLY A 146 23.63 8.87 27.22
CA GLY A 146 22.91 7.78 27.89
C GLY A 146 21.67 8.27 28.63
N LEU A 147 21.77 9.41 29.32
CA LEU A 147 20.65 10.00 30.05
C LEU A 147 19.55 10.51 29.11
N ALA A 148 19.91 11.20 28.02
CA ALA A 148 18.97 11.63 27.00
C ALA A 148 18.27 10.44 26.33
N GLY A 149 19.02 9.37 26.02
CA GLY A 149 18.47 8.13 25.47
C GLY A 149 17.52 7.42 26.43
N ALA A 150 17.88 7.32 27.71
CA ALA A 150 17.02 6.72 28.73
C ALA A 150 15.71 7.51 28.92
N ALA A 151 15.79 8.84 28.96
CA ALA A 151 14.62 9.72 29.06
C ALA A 151 13.70 9.57 27.84
N ALA A 152 14.25 9.53 26.62
CA ALA A 152 13.49 9.30 25.40
C ALA A 152 12.77 7.93 25.41
N LEU A 153 13.48 6.85 25.76
CA LEU A 153 12.89 5.51 25.84
C LEU A 153 11.78 5.43 26.90
N LEU A 154 12.01 5.99 28.09
CA LEU A 154 11.01 6.03 29.14
C LEU A 154 9.77 6.81 28.72
N SER A 155 9.94 7.93 28.01
CA SER A 155 8.81 8.72 27.49
C SER A 155 7.95 7.91 26.52
N VAL A 156 8.55 7.10 25.64
CA VAL A 156 7.84 6.25 24.68
C VAL A 156 7.08 5.14 25.40
N VAL A 157 7.67 4.52 26.42
CA VAL A 157 7.01 3.48 27.23
C VAL A 157 5.79 4.04 27.96
N VAL A 158 5.93 5.20 28.60
CA VAL A 158 4.81 5.85 29.30
C VAL A 158 3.73 6.27 28.31
N LEU A 159 4.09 6.77 27.12
CA LEU A 159 3.13 7.10 26.06
C LEU A 159 2.39 5.85 25.54
N ALA A 160 3.07 4.70 25.45
CA ALA A 160 2.43 3.44 25.09
C ALA A 160 1.40 3.02 26.14
N ALA A 161 1.67 3.22 27.44
CA ALA A 161 0.70 2.97 28.50
C ALA A 161 -0.52 3.89 28.39
N VAL A 162 -0.32 5.19 28.11
CA VAL A 162 -1.43 6.14 27.88
C VAL A 162 -2.26 5.75 26.66
N ARG A 163 -1.63 5.29 25.55
CA ARG A 163 -2.35 4.75 24.39
C ARG A 163 -3.15 3.50 24.72
N GLY A 164 -2.60 2.60 25.55
CA GLY A 164 -3.33 1.43 26.06
C GLY A 164 -4.57 1.82 26.85
N ASN A 165 -4.46 2.83 27.73
CA ASN A 165 -5.59 3.36 28.48
C ASN A 165 -6.63 4.04 27.58
N LEU A 166 -6.20 4.77 26.55
CA LEU A 166 -7.10 5.40 25.58
C LEU A 166 -7.87 4.34 24.80
N PHE A 167 -7.20 3.27 24.37
CA PHE A 167 -7.82 2.14 23.70
C PHE A 167 -8.83 1.42 24.61
N ALA A 168 -8.48 1.21 25.88
CA ALA A 168 -9.38 0.61 26.86
C ALA A 168 -10.61 1.48 27.15
N GLU A 169 -10.47 2.81 27.16
CA GLU A 169 -11.59 3.72 27.35
C GLU A 169 -12.47 3.79 26.10
N ALA A 170 -11.90 3.84 24.89
CA ALA A 170 -12.68 3.81 23.64
C ALA A 170 -13.56 2.54 23.53
N PHE A 171 -13.09 1.43 24.09
CA PHE A 171 -13.87 0.20 24.21
C PHE A 171 -15.05 0.32 25.20
N LYS A 172 -14.95 1.20 26.20
CA LYS A 172 -15.98 1.42 27.23
C LYS A 172 -16.96 2.53 26.90
N SER A 173 -16.51 3.65 26.32
CA SER A 173 -17.30 4.85 26.03
C SER A 173 -17.89 4.87 24.62
N SER A 174 -18.20 3.70 24.07
CA SER A 174 -18.88 3.60 22.77
C SER A 174 -20.27 4.24 22.83
N THR A 175 -20.43 5.38 22.14
CA THR A 175 -21.74 5.94 21.72
C THR A 175 -22.69 4.81 21.29
N PRO A 176 -24.00 4.88 21.62
CA PRO A 176 -24.93 3.79 21.33
C PRO A 176 -24.88 3.43 19.84
N VAL A 177 -24.32 2.26 19.53
CA VAL A 177 -24.07 1.77 18.17
C VAL A 177 -25.38 1.34 17.49
N VAL A 178 -26.44 1.19 18.27
CA VAL A 178 -27.79 0.88 17.82
C VAL A 178 -28.73 1.91 18.44
N VAL A 179 -29.48 2.59 17.58
CA VAL A 179 -30.62 3.40 18.02
C VAL A 179 -31.85 2.50 17.93
N ILE A 180 -32.41 2.14 19.08
CA ILE A 180 -33.67 1.40 19.19
C ILE A 180 -34.75 2.42 19.53
N GLU A 181 -35.78 2.51 18.68
CA GLU A 181 -36.93 3.39 18.93
C GLU A 181 -37.65 2.90 20.22
N ASP A 182 -38.04 3.84 21.09
CA ASP A 182 -38.68 3.66 22.41
C ASP A 182 -37.80 3.37 23.66
N GLU A 183 -36.45 3.32 23.57
CA GLU A 183 -35.59 3.31 24.77
C GLU A 183 -34.94 4.69 25.03
N PRO A 184 -34.94 5.19 26.28
CA PRO A 184 -34.20 6.41 26.62
C PRO A 184 -32.72 6.19 26.33
N SER A 185 -32.09 7.15 25.63
CA SER A 185 -30.67 7.14 25.31
C SER A 185 -29.87 6.85 26.58
N ALA A 186 -29.04 5.80 26.55
CA ALA A 186 -28.17 5.48 27.68
C ALA A 186 -27.36 6.73 28.08
N PRO A 187 -27.19 7.01 29.38
CA PRO A 187 -26.44 8.18 29.83
C PRO A 187 -25.04 8.14 29.22
N GLU A 188 -24.59 9.27 28.66
CA GLU A 188 -23.24 9.41 28.13
C GLU A 188 -22.23 8.95 29.18
N ALA A 189 -21.42 7.95 28.84
CA ALA A 189 -20.37 7.48 29.73
C ALA A 189 -19.43 8.66 30.03
N GLN A 190 -19.36 9.08 31.29
CA GLN A 190 -18.46 10.14 31.72
C GLN A 190 -17.02 9.79 31.32
N ASN A 191 -16.41 10.62 30.47
CA ASN A 191 -15.04 10.42 30.00
C ASN A 191 -14.03 10.69 31.13
N THR A 192 -13.71 9.65 31.91
CA THR A 192 -12.73 9.73 33.02
C THR A 192 -11.28 9.62 32.56
N PHE A 193 -11.04 9.40 31.26
CA PHE A 193 -9.71 9.22 30.67
C PHE A 193 -8.73 10.35 31.03
N TYR A 194 -9.14 11.60 30.84
CA TYR A 194 -8.25 12.74 31.05
C TYR A 194 -7.88 12.91 32.52
N GLU A 195 -8.82 12.72 33.44
CA GLU A 195 -8.55 12.82 34.89
C GLU A 195 -7.49 11.80 35.36
N GLN A 196 -7.52 10.59 34.81
CA GLN A 196 -6.59 9.52 35.19
C GLN A 196 -5.21 9.63 34.50
N ASN A 197 -5.15 10.17 33.27
CA ASN A 197 -3.93 10.14 32.46
C ASN A 197 -3.14 11.45 32.42
N VAL A 198 -3.68 12.55 32.94
CA VAL A 198 -2.95 13.84 33.10
C VAL A 198 -1.57 13.70 33.77
N PRO A 199 -1.37 12.97 34.90
CA PRO A 199 -0.05 12.87 35.51
C PRO A 199 0.96 12.11 34.63
N LEU A 200 0.51 11.09 33.90
CA LEU A 200 1.34 10.33 32.95
C LEU A 200 1.72 11.20 31.74
N LEU A 201 0.78 11.96 31.20
CA LEU A 201 1.03 12.91 30.11
C LEU A 201 2.04 13.99 30.52
N ARG A 202 1.92 14.55 31.73
CA ARG A 202 2.90 15.51 32.27
C ARG A 202 4.30 14.92 32.36
N LEU A 203 4.42 13.66 32.81
CA LEU A 203 5.70 12.96 32.88
C LEU A 203 6.30 12.74 31.48
N VAL A 204 5.48 12.35 30.50
CA VAL A 204 5.91 12.18 29.10
C VAL A 204 6.45 13.50 28.53
N MET A 205 5.72 14.60 28.73
CA MET A 205 6.12 15.92 28.23
C MET A 205 7.45 16.38 28.84
N MET A 206 7.64 16.16 30.15
CA MET A 206 8.90 16.50 30.84
C MET A 206 10.09 15.69 30.31
N LEU A 207 9.93 14.37 30.13
CA LEU A 207 10.99 13.49 29.65
C LEU A 207 11.36 13.79 28.18
N LEU A 208 10.37 14.08 27.33
CA LEU A 208 10.58 14.47 25.94
C LEU A 208 11.30 15.81 25.83
N ALA A 209 10.86 16.84 26.55
CA ALA A 209 11.51 18.15 26.56
C ALA A 209 12.98 18.02 26.97
N PHE A 210 13.25 17.29 28.06
CA PHE A 210 14.60 17.03 28.53
C PHE A 210 15.47 16.28 27.51
N ALA A 211 14.94 15.25 26.86
CA ALA A 211 15.66 14.49 25.85
C ALA A 211 15.96 15.32 24.58
N MET A 212 15.01 16.16 24.14
CA MET A 212 15.17 17.01 22.97
C MET A 212 16.23 18.10 23.21
N ASP A 213 16.21 18.75 24.37
CA ASP A 213 17.15 19.81 24.71
C ASP A 213 18.59 19.29 24.85
N LEU A 214 18.78 18.14 25.50
CA LEU A 214 20.07 17.48 25.58
C LEU A 214 20.53 16.95 24.22
N GLY A 215 19.62 16.35 23.45
CA GLY A 215 19.90 15.83 22.11
C GLY A 215 20.32 16.92 21.13
N ALA A 216 19.66 18.08 21.18
CA ALA A 216 20.00 19.24 20.37
C ALA A 216 21.42 19.76 20.69
N GLY A 217 21.77 19.85 21.98
CA GLY A 217 23.11 20.26 22.41
C GLY A 217 24.22 19.28 22.01
N LEU A 218 23.95 17.97 22.10
CA LEU A 218 24.88 16.93 21.63
C LEU A 218 25.08 16.98 20.11
N ALA A 219 23.98 17.10 19.35
CA ALA A 219 24.03 17.20 17.89
C ALA A 219 24.73 18.49 17.45
N LEU A 220 24.52 19.60 18.16
CA LEU A 220 25.20 20.87 17.93
C LEU A 220 26.71 20.70 18.13
N HIS A 221 27.13 20.06 19.24
CA HIS A 221 28.55 19.79 19.48
C HIS A 221 29.21 18.98 18.35
N ASP A 222 28.54 17.92 17.86
CA ASP A 222 29.05 17.11 16.75
C ASP A 222 29.03 17.86 15.41
N ALA A 223 28.08 18.78 15.21
CA ALA A 223 27.98 19.62 14.02
C ALA A 223 29.09 20.68 13.94
N TRP A 224 29.55 21.19 15.09
CA TRP A 224 30.62 22.19 15.20
C TRP A 224 32.02 21.60 15.21
N ARG A 225 32.19 20.29 15.38
CA ARG A 225 33.50 19.64 15.36
C ARG A 225 34.14 19.87 13.98
N PRO A 226 35.16 20.76 13.85
CA PRO A 226 35.64 21.18 12.55
C PRO A 226 36.22 19.99 11.80
N ALA A 227 35.75 19.74 10.59
CA ALA A 227 36.54 18.99 9.62
C ALA A 227 37.78 19.85 9.33
N SER A 228 38.92 19.50 9.91
CA SER A 228 40.19 20.18 9.64
C SER A 228 40.51 20.07 8.15
N ASP A 229 40.20 21.13 7.40
CA ASP A 229 40.31 21.21 5.95
C ASP A 229 41.74 21.55 5.52
N SER A 230 42.73 20.91 6.13
CA SER A 230 44.16 21.16 5.92
C SER A 230 44.85 20.11 5.03
N GLY A 231 44.09 19.22 4.38
CA GLY A 231 44.64 18.15 3.55
C GLY A 231 44.61 18.48 2.06
N GLU A 232 45.69 18.17 1.35
CA GLU A 232 45.82 18.29 -0.10
C GLU A 232 44.61 17.69 -0.85
N ASN A 233 44.15 18.36 -1.92
CA ASN A 233 42.95 17.99 -2.66
C ASN A 233 43.21 16.76 -3.55
N TRP A 234 42.66 15.59 -3.14
CA TRP A 234 42.81 14.32 -3.86
C TRP A 234 42.45 14.41 -5.36
N VAL A 235 41.45 15.24 -5.72
CA VAL A 235 41.01 15.40 -7.12
C VAL A 235 42.05 16.16 -7.96
N GLU A 236 42.74 17.14 -7.36
CA GLU A 236 43.80 17.87 -8.04
C GLU A 236 45.04 16.98 -8.22
N LEU A 237 45.39 16.18 -7.20
CA LEU A 237 46.47 15.19 -7.29
C LEU A 237 46.19 14.11 -8.36
N GLN A 238 44.94 13.61 -8.45
CA GLN A 238 44.57 12.63 -9.47
C GLN A 238 44.65 13.23 -10.88
N LYS A 239 44.21 14.49 -11.07
CA LYS A 239 44.33 15.18 -12.35
C LYS A 239 45.80 15.36 -12.76
N ALA A 240 46.66 15.77 -11.82
CA ALA A 240 48.09 15.89 -12.06
C ALA A 240 48.71 14.55 -12.48
N LEU A 241 48.38 13.46 -11.80
CA LEU A 241 48.86 12.11 -12.14
C LEU A 241 48.44 11.67 -13.55
N GLN A 242 47.20 11.97 -13.97
CA GLN A 242 46.72 11.65 -15.32
C GLN A 242 47.45 12.45 -16.41
N VAL A 243 47.80 13.71 -16.14
CA VAL A 243 48.60 14.53 -17.07
C VAL A 243 49.99 13.92 -17.25
N VAL A 244 50.65 13.54 -16.15
CA VAL A 244 51.98 12.89 -16.17
C VAL A 244 51.92 11.57 -16.96
N ARG A 245 50.95 10.71 -16.67
CA ARG A 245 50.76 9.43 -17.39
C ARG A 245 50.40 9.60 -18.86
N GLY A 246 49.61 10.62 -19.20
CA GLY A 246 49.29 10.98 -20.58
C GLY A 246 50.55 11.37 -21.35
N ARG A 247 51.41 12.20 -20.74
CA ARG A 247 52.69 12.59 -21.33
C ARG A 247 53.65 11.41 -21.48
N MET A 248 53.72 10.52 -20.48
CA MET A 248 54.51 9.29 -20.55
C MET A 248 54.06 8.38 -21.70
N THR A 249 52.75 8.23 -21.90
CA THR A 249 52.20 7.43 -23.00
C THR A 249 52.58 8.01 -24.37
N GLU A 250 52.50 9.34 -24.50
CA GLU A 250 52.91 10.06 -25.71
C GLU A 250 54.40 9.86 -26.01
N LEU A 251 55.27 9.96 -25.00
CA LEU A 251 56.70 9.72 -25.16
C LEU A 251 57.00 8.27 -25.56
N VAL A 252 56.33 7.29 -24.95
CA VAL A 252 56.48 5.86 -25.33
C VAL A 252 56.04 5.65 -26.78
N TYR A 253 54.93 6.27 -27.21
CA TYR A 253 54.49 6.21 -28.60
C TYR A 253 55.54 6.79 -29.54
N GLN A 254 56.10 7.97 -29.23
CA GLN A 254 57.14 8.61 -30.05
C GLN A 254 58.42 7.77 -30.11
N ILE A 255 58.90 7.26 -28.97
CA ILE A 255 60.06 6.36 -28.92
C ILE A 255 59.80 5.12 -29.78
N THR A 256 58.64 4.49 -29.63
CA THR A 256 58.25 3.29 -30.37
C THR A 256 58.13 3.58 -31.86
N ALA A 257 57.59 4.74 -32.23
CA ALA A 257 57.50 5.18 -33.62
C ALA A 257 58.89 5.36 -34.25
N LEU A 258 59.81 6.04 -33.56
CA LEU A 258 61.19 6.24 -34.01
C LEU A 258 62.00 4.95 -34.07
N GLN A 259 61.79 4.02 -33.12
CA GLN A 259 62.42 2.71 -33.10
C GLN A 259 61.92 1.81 -34.24
N ASN A 260 60.63 1.89 -34.55
CA ASN A 260 60.03 1.12 -35.62
C ASN A 260 60.16 1.81 -36.99
N GLU A 261 60.51 3.08 -37.07
CA GLU A 261 60.64 3.82 -38.32
C GLU A 261 61.56 3.12 -39.35
N PRO A 262 62.73 2.56 -38.99
CA PRO A 262 63.56 1.81 -39.94
C PRO A 262 62.86 0.56 -40.47
N ALA A 263 62.22 -0.22 -39.60
CA ALA A 263 61.50 -1.44 -39.98
C ALA A 263 60.23 -1.11 -40.78
N VAL A 264 59.53 -0.04 -40.42
CA VAL A 264 58.36 0.48 -41.14
C VAL A 264 58.79 1.06 -42.49
N PHE A 265 59.95 1.70 -42.59
CA PHE A 265 60.53 2.13 -43.86
C PHE A 265 60.84 0.93 -44.74
N ALA A 266 61.58 -0.07 -44.24
CA ALA A 266 61.91 -1.28 -44.98
C ALA A 266 60.63 -2.01 -45.42
N ALA A 267 59.68 -2.21 -44.51
CA ALA A 267 58.39 -2.82 -44.81
C ALA A 267 57.56 -1.98 -45.79
N ARG A 268 57.57 -0.64 -45.72
CA ARG A 268 56.87 0.23 -46.69
C ARG A 268 57.58 0.24 -48.04
N PHE A 269 58.90 0.23 -48.06
CA PHE A 269 59.72 0.19 -49.25
C PHE A 269 59.46 -1.12 -49.99
N TRP A 270 59.57 -2.27 -49.31
CA TRP A 270 59.20 -3.57 -49.86
C TRP A 270 57.73 -3.68 -50.19
N ARG A 271 56.82 -3.22 -49.32
CA ARG A 271 55.38 -3.24 -49.62
C ARG A 271 55.05 -2.34 -50.79
N ASN A 272 55.67 -1.18 -50.99
CA ASN A 272 55.40 -0.30 -52.12
C ASN A 272 56.09 -0.80 -53.39
N PHE A 273 57.23 -1.46 -53.28
CA PHE A 273 57.87 -2.22 -54.35
C PHE A 273 56.99 -3.39 -54.80
N TYR A 274 56.52 -4.21 -53.85
CA TYR A 274 55.61 -5.32 -54.09
C TYR A 274 54.18 -4.89 -54.40
N ARG A 275 53.66 -3.76 -53.88
CA ARG A 275 52.35 -3.20 -54.26
C ARG A 275 52.43 -2.50 -55.60
N ALA A 276 53.50 -1.81 -55.96
CA ALA A 276 53.70 -1.43 -57.36
C ALA A 276 53.72 -2.67 -58.28
N ALA A 277 54.12 -3.84 -57.75
CA ALA A 277 54.01 -5.14 -58.42
C ALA A 277 52.67 -5.89 -58.22
N LEU A 278 51.80 -5.53 -57.26
CA LEU A 278 50.61 -6.32 -56.82
C LEU A 278 49.34 -5.51 -56.53
N THR A 279 49.31 -4.18 -56.64
CA THR A 279 48.05 -3.39 -56.64
C THR A 279 47.38 -3.47 -58.01
N HIS A 280 47.04 -4.71 -58.39
CA HIS A 280 45.74 -5.03 -58.93
C HIS A 280 44.94 -5.67 -57.78
N ASN A 281 43.90 -4.96 -57.32
CA ASN A 281 42.77 -5.45 -56.50
C ASN A 281 43.02 -5.70 -55.00
N VAL A 282 42.65 -4.78 -54.10
CA VAL A 282 41.32 -4.35 -53.65
C VAL A 282 40.99 -4.95 -52.28
N ARG A 283 40.45 -4.05 -51.45
CA ARG A 283 40.21 -4.03 -50.03
C ARG A 283 38.69 -3.99 -49.83
N SER A 284 38.10 -4.89 -49.05
CA SER A 284 36.79 -4.75 -48.38
C SER A 284 36.52 -6.09 -47.65
N ALA A 285 35.81 -6.21 -46.54
CA ALA A 285 34.73 -5.41 -46.01
C ALA A 285 34.40 -5.88 -44.59
N MET A 286 33.61 -5.06 -43.91
CA MET A 286 32.53 -5.46 -42.99
C MET A 286 32.95 -6.14 -41.68
N THR A 287 32.85 -5.52 -40.51
CA THR A 287 31.91 -4.48 -40.08
C THR A 287 30.45 -4.82 -40.38
N LYS A 288 29.79 -5.54 -39.45
CA LYS A 288 28.48 -5.22 -38.85
C LYS A 288 27.75 -6.50 -38.45
N LEU A 289 27.53 -6.68 -37.15
CA LEU A 289 26.21 -7.06 -36.63
C LEU A 289 26.28 -7.14 -35.10
N LEU A 290 25.72 -6.15 -34.39
CA LEU A 290 25.25 -6.38 -33.02
C LEU A 290 24.32 -5.25 -32.55
N LEU A 291 22.99 -5.49 -32.53
CA LEU A 291 22.09 -4.87 -31.55
C LEU A 291 20.67 -5.46 -31.62
N THR A 292 20.15 -5.87 -30.46
CA THR A 292 18.75 -5.92 -29.93
C THR A 292 18.66 -7.11 -28.96
N VAL A 293 18.23 -7.02 -27.69
CA VAL A 293 16.85 -6.84 -27.20
C VAL A 293 16.90 -6.64 -25.67
N VAL A 294 16.20 -5.65 -25.10
CA VAL A 294 15.72 -5.65 -23.70
C VAL A 294 14.45 -4.80 -23.60
N VAL A 295 13.27 -5.41 -23.47
CA VAL A 295 12.04 -4.81 -22.91
C VAL A 295 11.18 -5.93 -22.31
N LEU A 296 10.88 -5.86 -21.01
CA LEU A 296 9.69 -6.39 -20.30
C LEU A 296 9.97 -6.28 -18.79
N LEU A 297 9.23 -5.50 -17.98
CA LEU A 297 7.90 -5.70 -17.37
C LEU A 297 7.73 -4.57 -16.30
N PRO A 298 6.64 -4.44 -15.50
CA PRO A 298 5.20 -4.40 -15.78
C PRO A 298 4.45 -3.27 -15.00
N LEU A 299 3.13 -3.18 -15.19
CA LEU A 299 2.15 -2.38 -14.43
C LEU A 299 1.30 -3.26 -13.51
N PHE A 300 0.99 -2.78 -12.30
CA PHE A 300 -0.03 -3.26 -11.35
C PHE A 300 -0.99 -2.10 -11.06
N HIS A 301 -2.29 -2.31 -10.86
CA HIS A 301 -3.22 -1.51 -10.03
C HIS A 301 -4.44 -2.37 -9.63
N ALA A 302 -5.03 -2.11 -8.45
CA ALA A 302 -6.18 -2.82 -7.87
C ALA A 302 -7.21 -1.81 -7.31
N ASP A 303 -8.51 -2.09 -7.44
CA ASP A 303 -9.64 -1.24 -7.01
C ASP A 303 -10.31 -1.74 -5.71
N ALA A 304 -10.87 -0.80 -4.94
CA ALA A 304 -11.60 -1.03 -3.68
C ALA A 304 -13.13 -0.99 -3.88
N VAL A 305 -13.86 -1.88 -3.18
CA VAL A 305 -15.33 -2.06 -3.27
C VAL A 305 -16.04 -1.36 -2.10
N ALA A 306 -17.12 -0.62 -2.39
CA ALA A 306 -17.99 0.03 -1.40
C ALA A 306 -19.08 -0.93 -0.87
N ALA A 307 -19.43 -0.83 0.41
CA ALA A 307 -20.41 -1.71 1.07
C ALA A 307 -21.88 -1.33 0.76
N GLU A 308 -22.70 -2.35 0.50
CA GLU A 308 -24.13 -2.23 0.14
C GLU A 308 -25.03 -2.02 1.40
N ARG A 309 -25.92 -1.02 1.37
CA ARG A 309 -26.86 -0.72 2.48
C ARG A 309 -28.13 -1.57 2.38
N ILE A 310 -28.65 -2.09 3.49
CA ILE A 310 -29.82 -3.00 3.51
C ILE A 310 -30.96 -2.46 4.39
N THR A 311 -32.18 -2.49 3.86
CA THR A 311 -33.42 -2.34 4.65
C THR A 311 -34.08 -3.71 4.77
N LEU A 312 -34.18 -4.21 6.00
CA LEU A 312 -34.75 -5.51 6.34
C LEU A 312 -36.07 -5.34 7.10
N VAL A 313 -37.16 -5.87 6.54
CA VAL A 313 -38.44 -6.01 7.25
C VAL A 313 -38.71 -7.50 7.50
N MET A 314 -39.08 -7.86 8.73
CA MET A 314 -39.46 -9.22 9.08
C MET A 314 -40.88 -9.26 9.64
N ALA A 315 -41.77 -10.00 8.99
CA ALA A 315 -43.13 -10.25 9.46
C ALA A 315 -43.17 -11.60 10.18
N VAL A 316 -43.51 -11.59 11.47
CA VAL A 316 -43.59 -12.76 12.34
C VAL A 316 -45.04 -13.04 12.66
N ASP A 317 -45.51 -14.21 12.28
CA ASP A 317 -46.90 -14.58 12.47
C ASP A 317 -47.21 -14.94 13.94
N LEU A 318 -48.23 -14.28 14.49
CA LEU A 318 -48.66 -14.38 15.89
C LEU A 318 -50.02 -15.06 16.02
N THR A 319 -50.44 -15.83 15.02
CA THR A 319 -51.77 -16.44 14.99
C THR A 319 -51.79 -17.86 15.52
N GLN A 320 -52.97 -18.29 15.96
CA GLN A 320 -53.17 -19.58 16.63
C GLN A 320 -52.83 -20.80 15.75
N SER A 321 -52.81 -20.64 14.42
CA SER A 321 -52.41 -21.73 13.51
C SER A 321 -50.99 -22.24 13.78
N LEU A 322 -50.13 -21.38 14.35
CA LEU A 322 -48.74 -21.69 14.69
C LEU A 322 -48.53 -22.25 16.10
N ALA A 323 -49.60 -22.46 16.86
CA ALA A 323 -49.52 -23.04 18.21
C ALA A 323 -49.27 -24.56 18.20
N ASN A 324 -49.35 -25.21 17.03
CA ASN A 324 -49.13 -26.64 16.87
C ASN A 324 -47.67 -27.01 17.14
N ARG A 325 -47.45 -28.11 17.89
CA ARG A 325 -46.10 -28.62 18.20
C ARG A 325 -45.65 -29.60 17.13
N GLY A 326 -44.44 -29.39 16.62
CA GLY A 326 -43.79 -30.32 15.71
C GLY A 326 -43.16 -31.52 16.44
N PRO A 327 -42.52 -32.44 15.69
CA PRO A 327 -41.82 -33.61 16.24
C PRO A 327 -40.70 -33.26 17.23
N ASP A 328 -40.11 -32.07 17.09
CA ASP A 328 -39.06 -31.52 17.96
C ASP A 328 -39.62 -30.85 19.24
N GLN A 329 -40.91 -31.04 19.53
CA GLN A 329 -41.66 -30.46 20.67
C GLN A 329 -41.76 -28.93 20.68
N LYS A 330 -41.14 -28.24 19.71
CA LYS A 330 -41.27 -26.81 19.52
C LYS A 330 -42.51 -26.48 18.69
N THR A 331 -43.16 -25.40 19.05
CA THR A 331 -44.21 -24.80 18.21
C THR A 331 -43.60 -24.14 16.99
N ASP A 332 -44.37 -24.05 15.90
CA ASP A 332 -43.93 -23.30 14.72
C ASP A 332 -43.70 -21.81 15.01
N PHE A 333 -44.47 -21.25 15.94
CA PHE A 333 -44.22 -19.92 16.49
C PHE A 333 -42.83 -19.80 17.15
N GLN A 334 -42.44 -20.74 18.02
CA GLN A 334 -41.11 -20.73 18.65
C GLN A 334 -39.99 -20.80 17.61
N LYS A 335 -40.17 -21.60 16.56
CA LYS A 335 -39.19 -21.68 15.45
C LYS A 335 -39.10 -20.36 14.69
N ASN A 336 -40.21 -19.65 14.49
CA ASN A 336 -40.20 -18.31 13.88
C ASN A 336 -39.40 -17.31 14.74
N VAL A 337 -39.63 -17.29 16.06
CA VAL A 337 -38.89 -16.41 16.99
C VAL A 337 -37.39 -16.73 17.02
N GLU A 338 -37.03 -18.00 16.97
CA GLU A 338 -35.63 -18.44 16.87
C GLU A 338 -34.98 -18.01 15.55
N SER A 339 -35.71 -18.12 14.44
CA SER A 339 -35.26 -17.67 13.12
C SER A 339 -34.96 -16.17 13.13
N VAL A 340 -35.86 -15.33 13.64
CA VAL A 340 -35.60 -13.90 13.84
C VAL A 340 -34.31 -13.64 14.63
N THR A 341 -34.10 -14.39 15.71
CA THR A 341 -32.91 -14.26 16.56
C THR A 341 -31.63 -14.57 15.77
N GLN A 342 -31.65 -15.61 14.94
CA GLN A 342 -30.52 -15.98 14.09
C GLN A 342 -30.25 -14.92 13.02
N THR A 343 -31.29 -14.35 12.40
CA THR A 343 -31.15 -13.26 11.42
C THR A 343 -30.47 -12.05 12.05
N LEU A 344 -30.95 -11.61 13.22
CA LEU A 344 -30.41 -10.45 13.93
C LEU A 344 -28.94 -10.62 14.33
N ALA A 345 -28.47 -11.86 14.53
CA ALA A 345 -27.07 -12.13 14.83
C ALA A 345 -26.13 -11.97 13.61
N GLN A 346 -26.68 -11.87 12.39
CA GLN A 346 -25.90 -11.91 11.14
C GLN A 346 -26.05 -10.66 10.25
N ILE A 347 -26.90 -9.70 10.64
CA ILE A 347 -27.13 -8.45 9.90
C ILE A 347 -25.84 -7.63 9.68
N PRO A 348 -25.63 -7.01 8.50
CA PRO A 348 -24.45 -6.19 8.22
C PRO A 348 -24.51 -4.81 8.87
N ALA A 349 -23.39 -4.07 8.80
CA ALA A 349 -23.35 -2.65 9.17
C ALA A 349 -24.25 -1.81 8.24
N GLY A 350 -24.73 -0.66 8.74
CA GLY A 350 -25.63 0.22 8.00
C GLY A 350 -27.03 -0.36 7.74
N CYS A 351 -27.37 -1.50 8.34
CA CYS A 351 -28.66 -2.15 8.16
C CYS A 351 -29.76 -1.46 8.99
N ARG A 352 -30.90 -1.19 8.36
CA ARG A 352 -32.15 -0.79 9.03
C ARG A 352 -33.04 -2.02 9.18
N VAL A 353 -33.46 -2.34 10.39
CA VAL A 353 -34.27 -3.53 10.70
C VAL A 353 -35.60 -3.13 11.31
N GLU A 354 -36.68 -3.71 10.80
CA GLU A 354 -38.02 -3.61 11.38
C GLU A 354 -38.66 -4.99 11.47
N ILE A 355 -39.26 -5.29 12.62
CA ILE A 355 -39.92 -6.56 12.90
C ILE A 355 -41.37 -6.25 13.26
N MET A 356 -42.30 -6.86 12.53
CA MET A 356 -43.74 -6.68 12.66
C MET A 356 -44.41 -8.01 13.01
N GLY A 357 -45.44 -7.98 13.84
CA GLY A 357 -46.32 -9.11 14.08
C GLY A 357 -47.43 -9.19 13.01
N ILE A 358 -47.70 -10.39 12.49
CA ILE A 358 -48.92 -10.65 11.72
C ILE A 358 -50.03 -10.98 12.71
N THR A 359 -51.11 -10.20 12.68
CA THR A 359 -52.26 -10.33 13.57
C THR A 359 -53.54 -10.46 12.75
N ASP A 360 -54.71 -10.41 13.41
CA ASP A 360 -56.01 -10.39 12.76
C ASP A 360 -56.36 -9.05 12.09
N ARG A 361 -55.59 -7.99 12.39
CA ARG A 361 -55.81 -6.61 11.91
C ARG A 361 -54.50 -5.89 11.57
N SER A 362 -53.57 -6.60 10.93
CA SER A 362 -52.22 -6.10 10.64
C SER A 362 -52.19 -4.76 9.91
N PHE A 363 -53.17 -4.46 9.05
CA PHE A 363 -53.26 -3.16 8.37
C PHE A 363 -53.71 -2.02 9.31
N ALA A 364 -54.82 -2.23 10.03
CA ALA A 364 -55.46 -1.17 10.81
C ALA A 364 -54.73 -0.91 12.13
N GLN A 365 -54.05 -1.92 12.68
CA GLN A 365 -53.29 -1.85 13.92
C GLN A 365 -51.93 -2.54 13.74
N PRO A 366 -50.96 -1.88 13.06
CA PRO A 366 -49.65 -2.45 12.84
C PRO A 366 -48.96 -2.78 14.17
N TYR A 367 -48.59 -4.05 14.35
CA TYR A 367 -47.96 -4.50 15.59
C TYR A 367 -46.44 -4.55 15.46
N VAL A 368 -45.77 -3.39 15.57
CA VAL A 368 -44.32 -3.29 15.45
C VAL A 368 -43.66 -3.83 16.72
N LEU A 369 -42.88 -4.91 16.57
CA LEU A 369 -42.22 -5.60 17.68
C LEU A 369 -40.83 -5.03 17.97
N LEU A 370 -40.10 -4.62 16.93
CA LEU A 370 -38.76 -4.03 17.05
C LEU A 370 -38.49 -3.15 15.83
N ARG A 371 -37.89 -1.98 16.06
CA ARG A 371 -37.31 -1.17 15.00
C ARG A 371 -35.96 -0.66 15.46
N ALA A 372 -34.96 -0.77 14.59
CA ALA A 372 -33.61 -0.36 14.91
C ALA A 372 -32.79 -0.01 13.67
N GLN A 373 -31.79 0.84 13.88
CA GLN A 373 -30.79 1.18 12.87
C GLN A 373 -29.39 0.88 13.40
N ILE A 374 -28.59 0.18 12.59
CA ILE A 374 -27.19 -0.10 12.87
C ILE A 374 -26.33 0.96 12.19
N ALA A 375 -25.33 1.46 12.90
CA ALA A 375 -24.35 2.39 12.33
C ALA A 375 -23.63 1.81 11.10
N ASP A 376 -23.27 2.70 10.16
CA ASP A 376 -22.51 2.35 8.96
C ASP A 376 -21.07 1.89 9.28
N ASP A 377 -20.51 2.35 10.41
CA ASP A 377 -19.15 2.03 10.84
C ASP A 377 -19.12 0.73 11.65
N PRO A 378 -18.57 -0.38 11.11
CA PRO A 378 -18.44 -1.62 11.84
C PRO A 378 -17.41 -1.56 12.99
N GLY A 379 -16.58 -0.51 13.05
CA GLY A 379 -15.38 -0.46 13.89
C GLY A 379 -14.17 -1.07 13.17
N HIS A 380 -12.96 -0.74 13.63
CA HIS A 380 -11.72 -1.12 12.96
C HIS A 380 -11.52 -2.65 12.89
N PHE A 381 -12.04 -3.37 13.89
CA PHE A 381 -12.02 -4.83 13.97
C PHE A 381 -13.43 -5.45 13.94
N GLY A 382 -14.46 -4.69 13.57
CA GLY A 382 -15.86 -5.15 13.59
C GLY A 382 -16.49 -5.19 14.99
N GLU A 383 -15.83 -4.65 16.00
CA GLU A 383 -16.26 -4.68 17.40
C GLU A 383 -17.58 -3.92 17.62
N ARG A 384 -17.78 -2.80 16.92
CA ARG A 384 -19.00 -2.00 17.01
C ARG A 384 -20.17 -2.78 16.41
N LEU A 385 -19.99 -3.39 15.24
CA LEU A 385 -21.00 -4.25 14.62
C LEU A 385 -21.37 -5.45 15.50
N GLN A 386 -20.39 -6.09 16.14
CA GLN A 386 -20.64 -7.21 17.05
C GLN A 386 -21.35 -6.77 18.34
N ALA A 387 -21.06 -5.59 18.86
CA ALA A 387 -21.80 -5.01 19.99
C ALA A 387 -23.25 -4.73 19.59
N ALA A 388 -23.47 -4.14 18.41
CA ALA A 388 -24.80 -3.85 17.87
C ALA A 388 -25.65 -5.12 17.70
N ARG A 389 -25.08 -6.17 17.10
CA ARG A 389 -25.76 -7.47 16.95
C ARG A 389 -26.15 -8.09 18.29
N ARG A 390 -25.24 -8.07 19.26
CA ARG A 390 -25.51 -8.59 20.62
C ARG A 390 -26.65 -7.83 21.28
N GLU A 391 -26.66 -6.51 21.14
CA GLU A 391 -27.69 -5.65 21.69
C GLU A 391 -29.06 -5.89 21.04
N LEU A 392 -29.11 -5.98 19.71
CA LEU A 392 -30.34 -6.30 18.98
C LEU A 392 -30.91 -7.67 19.36
N VAL A 393 -30.05 -8.69 19.45
CA VAL A 393 -30.46 -10.03 19.88
C VAL A 393 -30.96 -10.01 21.32
N ARG A 394 -30.30 -9.26 22.22
CA ARG A 394 -30.70 -9.12 23.63
C ARG A 394 -32.08 -8.47 23.73
N THR A 395 -32.29 -7.35 23.04
CA THR A 395 -33.57 -6.62 23.05
C THR A 395 -34.68 -7.44 22.43
N TRP A 396 -34.42 -8.09 21.29
CA TRP A 396 -35.38 -9.01 20.67
C TRP A 396 -35.79 -10.13 21.63
N LYS A 397 -34.83 -10.85 22.22
CA LYS A 397 -35.13 -11.93 23.17
C LYS A 397 -35.97 -11.46 24.36
N LYS A 398 -35.68 -10.27 24.88
CA LYS A 398 -36.47 -9.67 25.97
C LYS A 398 -37.92 -9.40 25.53
N ARG A 399 -38.12 -8.81 24.34
CA ARG A 399 -39.46 -8.52 23.81
C ARG A 399 -40.22 -9.80 23.44
N SER A 400 -39.53 -10.78 22.85
CA SER A 400 -40.14 -12.02 22.36
C SER A 400 -40.56 -12.99 23.46
N GLN A 401 -40.00 -12.87 24.67
CA GLN A 401 -40.38 -13.72 25.83
C GLN A 401 -41.87 -13.64 26.19
N ASN A 402 -42.50 -12.49 25.93
CA ASN A 402 -43.91 -12.26 26.25
C ASN A 402 -44.85 -12.46 25.04
N LEU A 403 -44.31 -12.83 23.88
CA LEU A 403 -45.12 -13.03 22.68
C LEU A 403 -45.74 -14.43 22.70
N LEU A 404 -47.01 -14.50 22.29
CA LEU A 404 -47.79 -15.73 22.19
C LEU A 404 -48.58 -15.73 20.86
N PRO A 405 -48.77 -16.89 20.22
CA PRO A 405 -49.60 -17.03 19.03
C PRO A 405 -51.10 -16.95 19.41
N ALA A 406 -51.60 -15.76 19.76
CA ALA A 406 -52.90 -15.57 20.39
C ALA A 406 -54.01 -15.15 19.42
N PHE A 407 -53.67 -14.61 18.24
CA PHE A 407 -54.65 -14.02 17.33
C PHE A 407 -55.42 -15.10 16.56
N PRO A 408 -56.76 -14.99 16.44
CA PRO A 408 -57.59 -16.04 15.84
C PRO A 408 -57.57 -16.05 14.30
N PHE A 409 -57.15 -14.95 13.67
CA PHE A 409 -57.17 -14.73 12.22
C PHE A 409 -55.83 -14.18 11.75
N THR A 410 -55.49 -14.41 10.48
CA THR A 410 -54.18 -14.11 9.89
C THR A 410 -54.31 -13.10 8.74
N ASP A 411 -54.01 -11.84 9.02
CA ASP A 411 -54.03 -10.75 8.05
C ASP A 411 -52.65 -10.51 7.41
N ILE A 412 -52.25 -11.42 6.52
CA ILE A 412 -51.00 -11.31 5.74
C ILE A 412 -51.04 -10.11 4.78
N PHE A 413 -52.17 -9.83 4.12
CA PHE A 413 -52.22 -8.71 3.18
C PHE A 413 -51.98 -7.38 3.89
N GLY A 414 -52.56 -7.20 5.08
CA GLY A 414 -52.35 -5.99 5.85
C GLY A 414 -50.90 -5.76 6.27
N VAL A 415 -50.19 -6.80 6.73
CA VAL A 415 -48.77 -6.64 7.09
C VAL A 415 -47.91 -6.30 5.86
N LEU A 416 -48.25 -6.84 4.68
CA LEU A 416 -47.55 -6.52 3.43
C LEU A 416 -47.74 -5.06 3.00
N PHE A 417 -48.90 -4.47 3.27
CA PHE A 417 -49.14 -3.04 3.07
C PHE A 417 -48.28 -2.19 3.99
N VAL A 418 -48.22 -2.51 5.28
CA VAL A 418 -47.36 -1.78 6.24
C VAL A 418 -45.87 -1.92 5.86
N ALA A 419 -45.45 -3.12 5.47
CA ALA A 419 -44.08 -3.35 5.01
C ALA A 419 -43.74 -2.49 3.77
N SER A 420 -44.67 -2.34 2.82
CA SER A 420 -44.44 -1.49 1.64
C SER A 420 -44.21 -0.03 2.01
N GLN A 421 -44.95 0.52 2.97
CA GLN A 421 -44.74 1.89 3.45
C GLN A 421 -43.36 2.06 4.10
N THR A 422 -42.89 1.04 4.82
CA THR A 422 -41.54 1.04 5.41
C THR A 422 -40.47 1.08 4.33
N PHE A 423 -40.64 0.30 3.27
CA PHE A 423 -39.72 0.27 2.13
C PHE A 423 -39.74 1.55 1.29
N GLU A 424 -40.87 2.26 1.21
CA GLU A 424 -40.99 3.55 0.53
C GLU A 424 -40.25 4.67 1.30
N GLN A 425 -40.18 4.57 2.62
CA GLN A 425 -39.42 5.50 3.47
C GLN A 425 -37.90 5.23 3.49
N SER A 426 -37.45 4.12 2.91
CA SER A 426 -36.03 3.76 2.86
C SER A 426 -35.33 4.30 1.61
N PRO A 427 -34.01 4.62 1.70
CA PRO A 427 -33.24 5.13 0.56
C PRO A 427 -33.36 4.22 -0.67
N GLU A 428 -33.49 4.81 -1.86
CA GLU A 428 -33.59 4.05 -3.12
C GLU A 428 -32.37 3.18 -3.39
N SER A 429 -31.19 3.60 -2.93
CA SER A 429 -29.94 2.86 -3.08
C SER A 429 -29.78 1.69 -2.10
N SER A 430 -30.76 1.45 -1.22
CA SER A 430 -30.71 0.33 -0.28
C SER A 430 -31.33 -0.92 -0.89
N ARG A 431 -30.70 -2.07 -0.64
CA ARG A 431 -31.30 -3.38 -0.93
C ARG A 431 -32.46 -3.63 0.03
N LYS A 432 -33.64 -3.89 -0.51
CA LYS A 432 -34.88 -4.04 0.26
C LYS A 432 -35.23 -5.52 0.39
N VAL A 433 -35.28 -6.03 1.63
CA VAL A 433 -35.49 -7.44 1.93
C VAL A 433 -36.68 -7.60 2.87
N LEU A 434 -37.64 -8.43 2.48
CA LEU A 434 -38.79 -8.82 3.29
C LEU A 434 -38.70 -10.30 3.63
N ILE A 435 -38.69 -10.63 4.92
CA ILE A 435 -38.77 -12.01 5.41
C ILE A 435 -40.13 -12.22 6.06
N ILE A 436 -40.88 -13.23 5.63
CA ILE A 436 -42.20 -13.58 6.16
C ILE A 436 -42.08 -14.95 6.82
N LEU A 437 -42.34 -14.99 8.12
CA LEU A 437 -42.30 -16.18 8.96
C LEU A 437 -43.74 -16.55 9.33
N SER A 438 -44.40 -17.34 8.48
CA SER A 438 -45.83 -17.68 8.54
C SER A 438 -46.09 -19.00 7.83
N ASP A 439 -47.21 -19.66 8.17
CA ASP A 439 -47.73 -20.79 7.39
C ASP A 439 -48.36 -20.34 6.05
N MET A 440 -48.47 -19.03 5.84
CA MET A 440 -49.02 -18.35 4.66
C MET A 440 -50.50 -18.58 4.41
N ARG A 441 -51.24 -19.07 5.40
CA ARG A 441 -52.69 -19.31 5.31
C ARG A 441 -53.44 -18.06 5.74
N HIS A 442 -53.59 -17.13 4.79
CA HIS A 442 -54.37 -15.92 5.07
C HIS A 442 -55.82 -16.28 5.40
N HIS A 443 -56.33 -15.72 6.49
CA HIS A 443 -57.69 -15.96 6.95
C HIS A 443 -58.22 -14.70 7.63
N THR A 444 -59.14 -14.02 6.96
CA THR A 444 -59.89 -12.86 7.44
C THR A 444 -61.36 -13.01 7.02
N PRO A 445 -62.30 -12.19 7.54
CA PRO A 445 -63.70 -12.23 7.10
C PRO A 445 -63.90 -12.00 5.60
N ASP A 446 -62.99 -11.26 4.95
CA ASP A 446 -63.10 -10.89 3.54
C ASP A 446 -62.46 -11.93 2.60
N VAL A 447 -61.36 -12.55 3.04
CA VAL A 447 -60.58 -13.52 2.26
C VAL A 447 -60.15 -14.69 3.13
N ASP A 448 -60.51 -15.89 2.70
CA ASP A 448 -60.14 -17.14 3.37
C ASP A 448 -59.39 -18.06 2.40
N LEU A 449 -58.09 -18.24 2.65
CA LEU A 449 -57.24 -19.19 1.96
C LEU A 449 -57.02 -20.46 2.82
N GLU A 450 -57.40 -20.45 4.09
CA GLU A 450 -57.17 -21.52 5.05
C GLU A 450 -58.21 -22.64 4.90
N SER A 451 -59.51 -22.34 4.88
CA SER A 451 -60.56 -23.36 4.86
C SER A 451 -60.70 -24.15 3.55
N PRO A 452 -60.51 -23.58 2.35
CA PRO A 452 -60.69 -24.30 1.09
C PRO A 452 -59.80 -25.55 0.97
N ARG A 453 -60.26 -26.55 0.19
CA ARG A 453 -59.43 -27.72 -0.17
C ARG A 453 -58.31 -27.37 -1.15
N LEU A 454 -58.56 -26.42 -2.05
CA LEU A 454 -57.58 -25.87 -2.98
C LEU A 454 -57.71 -24.35 -2.98
N VAL A 455 -56.57 -23.68 -2.98
CA VAL A 455 -56.50 -22.22 -3.03
C VAL A 455 -56.89 -21.76 -4.45
N PRO A 456 -57.80 -20.79 -4.60
CA PRO A 456 -58.15 -20.23 -5.90
C PRO A 456 -56.94 -19.66 -6.62
N GLU A 457 -56.91 -19.70 -7.95
CA GLU A 457 -55.84 -19.05 -8.71
C GLU A 457 -55.87 -17.54 -8.52
N PHE A 458 -54.69 -16.95 -8.26
CA PHE A 458 -54.55 -15.52 -7.97
C PHE A 458 -55.19 -14.63 -9.05
N GLU A 459 -55.02 -14.93 -10.34
CA GLU A 459 -55.61 -14.14 -11.44
C GLU A 459 -57.14 -14.06 -11.37
N LYS A 460 -57.80 -15.17 -10.98
CA LYS A 460 -59.26 -15.21 -10.81
C LYS A 460 -59.67 -14.41 -9.58
N PHE A 461 -58.81 -14.35 -8.58
CA PHE A 461 -59.01 -13.57 -7.37
C PHE A 461 -58.86 -12.07 -7.64
N GLN A 462 -57.81 -11.68 -8.38
CA GLN A 462 -57.51 -10.30 -8.76
C GLN A 462 -58.59 -9.69 -9.67
N LYS A 463 -59.10 -10.45 -10.67
CA LYS A 463 -60.16 -10.00 -11.58
C LYS A 463 -61.47 -9.62 -10.88
N LYS A 464 -61.69 -10.12 -9.65
CA LYS A 464 -62.87 -9.75 -8.84
C LYS A 464 -62.71 -8.41 -8.12
N GLY A 465 -61.56 -7.73 -8.24
CA GLY A 465 -61.30 -6.43 -7.63
C GLY A 465 -61.25 -6.43 -6.11
N LYS A 466 -61.18 -7.61 -5.49
CA LYS A 466 -61.30 -7.79 -4.03
C LYS A 466 -60.00 -7.59 -3.26
N LEU A 467 -58.89 -7.40 -3.96
CA LEU A 467 -57.57 -7.53 -3.36
C LEU A 467 -56.70 -6.36 -3.77
N MET A 468 -56.36 -5.52 -2.79
CA MET A 468 -55.43 -4.40 -2.97
C MET A 468 -54.00 -4.96 -3.05
N LEU A 469 -53.18 -4.42 -3.95
CA LEU A 469 -51.78 -4.82 -4.11
C LEU A 469 -50.84 -3.75 -3.51
N PRO A 470 -49.95 -4.12 -2.59
CA PRO A 470 -48.92 -3.22 -2.10
C PRO A 470 -47.83 -2.99 -3.17
N ASN A 471 -47.17 -1.84 -3.11
CA ASN A 471 -46.01 -1.57 -3.96
C ASN A 471 -44.76 -2.20 -3.35
N LEU A 472 -44.40 -3.38 -3.82
CA LEU A 472 -43.20 -4.11 -3.38
C LEU A 472 -42.12 -4.12 -4.47
N LYS A 473 -42.10 -3.11 -5.35
CA LYS A 473 -41.14 -3.01 -6.44
C LYS A 473 -39.71 -3.03 -5.93
N GLY A 474 -38.92 -3.98 -6.44
CA GLY A 474 -37.51 -4.15 -6.08
C GLY A 474 -37.27 -4.75 -4.70
N VAL A 475 -38.32 -5.25 -4.02
CA VAL A 475 -38.19 -5.97 -2.75
C VAL A 475 -37.91 -7.45 -3.01
N GLU A 476 -36.89 -7.99 -2.35
CA GLU A 476 -36.62 -9.41 -2.29
C GLU A 476 -37.44 -10.05 -1.17
N VAL A 477 -38.30 -11.01 -1.51
CA VAL A 477 -39.20 -11.64 -0.55
C VAL A 477 -38.74 -13.06 -0.24
N TYR A 478 -38.65 -13.40 1.03
CA TYR A 478 -38.36 -14.72 1.54
C TYR A 478 -39.51 -15.19 2.43
N VAL A 479 -40.17 -16.24 1.99
CA VAL A 479 -41.30 -16.83 2.71
C VAL A 479 -40.84 -18.14 3.35
N LEU A 480 -40.79 -18.14 4.67
CA LEU A 480 -40.17 -19.18 5.48
C LEU A 480 -41.17 -19.78 6.47
N GLY A 481 -41.05 -21.08 6.71
CA GLY A 481 -41.94 -21.79 7.63
C GLY A 481 -43.34 -22.07 7.07
N VAL A 482 -43.50 -22.09 5.74
CA VAL A 482 -44.78 -22.43 5.10
C VAL A 482 -45.15 -23.86 5.44
N ASP A 483 -46.26 -24.04 6.15
CA ASP A 483 -46.67 -25.35 6.61
C ASP A 483 -47.97 -25.84 5.95
N GLY A 484 -47.95 -27.11 5.57
CA GLY A 484 -49.06 -27.89 5.04
C GLY A 484 -49.72 -28.80 6.09
N THR A 485 -49.38 -28.72 7.38
CA THR A 485 -49.98 -29.58 8.41
C THR A 485 -51.51 -29.59 8.33
N GLY A 486 -52.07 -30.80 8.29
CA GLY A 486 -53.52 -31.02 8.14
C GLY A 486 -54.08 -30.79 6.73
N LYS A 487 -53.23 -30.53 5.73
CA LYS A 487 -53.64 -30.28 4.33
C LYS A 487 -52.95 -31.25 3.37
N GLU A 488 -53.57 -31.44 2.21
CA GLU A 488 -53.00 -32.25 1.13
C GLU A 488 -51.87 -31.51 0.40
N ILE A 489 -50.97 -32.25 -0.26
CA ILE A 489 -49.88 -31.67 -1.06
C ILE A 489 -50.44 -30.75 -2.16
N ALA A 490 -51.58 -31.10 -2.76
CA ALA A 490 -52.25 -30.28 -3.76
C ALA A 490 -52.65 -28.90 -3.23
N TYR A 491 -53.07 -28.82 -1.96
CA TYR A 491 -53.35 -27.54 -1.31
C TYR A 491 -52.07 -26.71 -1.20
N TRP A 492 -50.97 -27.30 -0.72
CA TRP A 492 -49.70 -26.59 -0.56
C TRP A 492 -49.19 -26.01 -1.90
N LEU A 493 -49.23 -26.79 -2.98
CA LEU A 493 -48.87 -26.34 -4.33
C LEU A 493 -49.80 -25.21 -4.83
N SER A 494 -51.10 -25.30 -4.53
CA SER A 494 -52.04 -24.23 -4.91
C SER A 494 -51.79 -22.93 -4.13
N LEU A 495 -51.40 -23.04 -2.85
CA LEU A 495 -51.05 -21.91 -1.99
C LEU A 495 -49.76 -21.24 -2.48
N GLU A 496 -48.73 -22.03 -2.77
CA GLU A 496 -47.48 -21.54 -3.38
C GLU A 496 -47.75 -20.81 -4.70
N LYS A 497 -48.57 -21.39 -5.59
CA LYS A 497 -48.94 -20.76 -6.87
C LYS A 497 -49.67 -19.43 -6.65
N PHE A 498 -50.57 -19.36 -5.66
CA PHE A 498 -51.27 -18.13 -5.31
C PHE A 498 -50.30 -17.02 -4.87
N TRP A 499 -49.42 -17.31 -3.91
CA TRP A 499 -48.48 -16.32 -3.40
C TRP A 499 -47.43 -15.89 -4.41
N ASN A 500 -46.95 -16.81 -5.25
CA ASN A 500 -46.09 -16.47 -6.40
C ASN A 500 -46.76 -15.43 -7.31
N GLY A 501 -48.03 -15.66 -7.69
CA GLY A 501 -48.80 -14.72 -8.50
C GLY A 501 -49.01 -13.38 -7.81
N TYR A 502 -49.32 -13.40 -6.52
CA TYR A 502 -49.50 -12.19 -5.71
C TYR A 502 -48.23 -11.34 -5.65
N PHE A 503 -47.09 -11.93 -5.27
CA PHE A 503 -45.83 -11.19 -5.13
C PHE A 503 -45.32 -10.65 -6.48
N ALA A 504 -45.48 -11.42 -7.55
CA ALA A 504 -45.17 -10.96 -8.90
C ALA A 504 -46.02 -9.74 -9.29
N ALA A 505 -47.34 -9.78 -9.01
CA ALA A 505 -48.24 -8.67 -9.29
C ALA A 505 -47.96 -7.42 -8.43
N ALA A 506 -47.42 -7.60 -7.21
CA ALA A 506 -46.96 -6.52 -6.35
C ALA A 506 -45.58 -5.94 -6.75
N GLY A 507 -44.92 -6.50 -7.77
CA GLY A 507 -43.60 -6.07 -8.25
C GLY A 507 -42.41 -6.61 -7.44
N ALA A 508 -42.65 -7.55 -6.54
CA ALA A 508 -41.63 -8.17 -5.70
C ALA A 508 -40.93 -9.33 -6.42
N THR A 509 -39.72 -9.67 -5.97
CA THR A 509 -39.02 -10.89 -6.39
C THR A 509 -39.08 -11.92 -5.27
N LEU A 510 -39.91 -12.96 -5.42
CA LEU A 510 -39.93 -14.07 -4.47
C LEU A 510 -38.66 -14.93 -4.66
N LYS A 511 -37.76 -14.87 -3.68
CA LYS A 511 -36.47 -15.59 -3.69
C LYS A 511 -36.56 -16.97 -3.05
N SER A 512 -37.48 -17.17 -2.12
CA SER A 512 -37.67 -18.44 -1.43
C SER A 512 -39.11 -18.59 -0.94
N TYR A 513 -39.63 -19.80 -1.06
CA TYR A 513 -40.90 -20.25 -0.50
C TYR A 513 -40.69 -21.66 0.04
N THR A 514 -40.63 -21.83 1.36
CA THR A 514 -40.21 -23.10 1.96
C THR A 514 -40.80 -23.34 3.34
N ALA A 515 -40.99 -24.62 3.68
CA ALA A 515 -41.32 -25.07 5.04
C ALA A 515 -40.16 -24.89 6.03
N LEU A 516 -38.93 -24.73 5.53
CA LEU A 516 -37.75 -24.50 6.36
C LEU A 516 -37.69 -23.05 6.85
N ARG A 517 -37.06 -22.84 8.01
CA ARG A 517 -36.86 -21.52 8.62
C ARG A 517 -35.39 -21.09 8.59
N SER A 518 -34.61 -21.70 7.70
CA SER A 518 -33.22 -21.35 7.44
C SER A 518 -33.15 -20.06 6.63
N ILE A 519 -32.56 -19.04 7.23
CA ILE A 519 -32.46 -17.72 6.62
C ILE A 519 -31.34 -17.73 5.56
N PRO A 520 -31.55 -17.11 4.39
CA PRO A 520 -30.49 -16.94 3.39
C PRO A 520 -29.40 -16.01 3.91
N GLN A 521 -28.15 -16.20 3.47
CA GLN A 521 -27.09 -15.24 3.75
C GLN A 521 -27.45 -13.87 3.15
N ILE A 522 -27.78 -12.91 4.01
CA ILE A 522 -28.15 -11.55 3.61
C ILE A 522 -26.91 -10.77 3.11
N THR A 523 -25.71 -11.19 3.51
CA THR A 523 -24.41 -10.69 3.03
C THR A 523 -23.95 -11.46 1.79
N LYS A 524 -23.70 -10.76 0.68
CA LYS A 524 -22.87 -11.24 -0.44
C LYS A 524 -21.65 -10.37 -0.59
#